data_AF-A0A662WGN6-F1
#
_entry.id   AF-A0A662WGN6-F1
#
_cell.length_a   1.000
_cell.length_b   1.000
_cell.length_c   1.000
_cell.angle_alpha   90.00
_cell.angle_beta   90.00
_cell.angle_gamma   90.00
#
_symmetry.space_group_name_H-M   'P 1'
#
loop_
_entity.id
_entity.type
_entity.pdbx_description
1 polymer ?
#
loop_
_entity_poly.entity_id
_entity_poly.type
_entity_poly.pdbx_seq_one_letter_code
_entity_poly.pdbx_strand_id
1 'polypeptide(L)'
;ASSPEAWKEYSVMAIIEREVELKVANVGGKKKPSCSRCLLRLVWFVEFVESCVRHTLLDSTDENCSIGASKAYEETIGQRHPWLIRKGVNSALSAIPLRSHILASLHLTDDEEGLAPLRKAHDELTNIVTELKSVFEEHNLQELK
;
A
#
# COMPACT_ATOMS: atom_id res chain seq x y z
N ALA A 1 9.70 -31.99 -12.74
CA ALA A 1 9.43 -30.59 -13.10
C ALA A 1 8.32 -30.10 -12.19
N SER A 2 8.49 -28.97 -11.50
CA SER A 2 7.41 -28.38 -10.70
C SER A 2 6.26 -27.98 -11.64
N SER A 3 5.02 -28.21 -11.21
CA SER A 3 3.82 -27.80 -11.97
C SER A 3 3.89 -26.29 -12.29
N PRO A 4 3.46 -25.83 -13.47
CA PRO A 4 3.39 -24.40 -13.82
C PRO A 4 2.60 -23.56 -12.80
N GLU A 5 1.74 -24.20 -12.02
CA GLU A 5 0.84 -23.60 -11.04
C GLU A 5 1.38 -23.69 -9.60
N ALA A 6 2.58 -24.25 -9.39
CA ALA A 6 3.15 -24.45 -8.05
C ALA A 6 3.29 -23.15 -7.24
N TRP A 7 3.36 -21.99 -7.90
CA TRP A 7 3.40 -20.69 -7.24
C TRP A 7 2.12 -20.38 -6.46
N LYS A 8 0.96 -20.93 -6.85
CA LYS A 8 -0.33 -20.67 -6.19
C LYS A 8 -0.33 -21.16 -4.74
N GLU A 9 0.35 -22.26 -4.48
CA GLU A 9 0.53 -22.83 -3.13
C GLU A 9 1.40 -21.94 -2.21
N TYR A 10 2.12 -20.97 -2.78
CA TYR A 10 2.97 -20.00 -2.07
C TYR A 10 2.54 -18.56 -2.32
N SER A 11 1.34 -18.35 -2.87
CA SER A 11 0.79 -17.01 -3.08
C SER A 11 0.48 -16.32 -1.75
N VAL A 12 0.34 -15.00 -1.78
CA VAL A 12 -0.06 -14.22 -0.59
C VAL A 12 -1.39 -14.73 -0.03
N MET A 13 -2.34 -15.07 -0.91
CA MET A 13 -3.64 -15.64 -0.54
C MET A 13 -3.47 -17.00 0.16
N ALA A 14 -2.72 -17.93 -0.45
CA ALA A 14 -2.49 -19.25 0.12
C ALA A 14 -1.79 -19.19 1.49
N ILE A 15 -0.90 -18.23 1.72
CA ILE A 15 -0.27 -18.00 3.03
C ILE A 15 -1.32 -17.59 4.07
N ILE A 16 -2.23 -16.66 3.72
CA ILE A 16 -3.30 -16.21 4.63
C ILE A 16 -4.27 -17.35 4.92
N GLU A 17 -4.75 -18.03 3.89
CA GLU A 17 -5.67 -19.18 3.99
C GLU A 17 -5.08 -20.26 4.90
N ARG A 18 -3.80 -20.62 4.68
CA ARG A 18 -3.11 -21.60 5.51
C ARG A 18 -3.00 -21.18 6.98
N GLU A 19 -2.70 -19.92 7.27
CA GLU A 19 -2.68 -19.43 8.65
C GLU A 19 -4.07 -19.41 9.29
N VAL A 20 -5.13 -19.19 8.50
CA VAL A 20 -6.53 -19.28 8.94
C VAL A 20 -6.91 -20.73 9.27
N GLU A 21 -6.61 -21.67 8.37
CA GLU A 21 -6.85 -23.11 8.57
C GLU A 21 -6.16 -23.64 9.83
N LEU A 22 -4.90 -23.24 10.03
CA LEU A 22 -4.11 -23.60 11.21
C LEU A 22 -4.51 -22.83 12.47
N LYS A 23 -5.41 -21.84 12.36
CA LYS A 23 -5.87 -20.96 13.45
C LYS A 23 -4.73 -20.19 14.12
N VAL A 24 -3.75 -19.75 13.32
CA VAL A 24 -2.58 -18.98 13.76
C VAL A 24 -2.52 -17.56 13.20
N ALA A 25 -3.44 -17.19 12.30
CA ALA A 25 -3.46 -15.86 11.66
C ALA A 25 -3.53 -14.68 12.65
N ASN A 26 -4.16 -14.86 13.81
CA ASN A 26 -4.24 -13.86 14.89
C ASN A 26 -3.39 -14.21 16.12
N VAL A 27 -2.59 -15.28 16.02
CA VAL A 27 -1.76 -15.75 17.13
C VAL A 27 -0.43 -15.01 17.10
N GLY A 28 0.01 -14.61 18.29
CA GLY A 28 1.26 -13.88 18.45
C GLY A 28 1.06 -12.40 18.77
N GLY A 29 2.06 -11.82 19.43
CA GLY A 29 2.06 -10.40 19.80
C GLY A 29 3.10 -9.62 19.00
N LYS A 30 3.41 -8.40 19.45
CA LYS A 30 4.39 -7.51 18.81
C LYS A 30 5.76 -8.15 18.54
N LYS A 31 6.19 -9.12 19.36
CA LYS A 31 7.50 -9.79 19.23
C LYS A 31 7.52 -10.97 18.26
N LYS A 32 6.37 -11.56 17.96
CA LYS A 32 6.21 -12.74 17.10
C LYS A 32 4.91 -12.59 16.31
N PRO A 33 4.84 -11.63 15.38
CA PRO A 33 3.65 -11.46 14.54
C PRO A 33 3.46 -12.67 13.63
N SER A 34 2.21 -13.04 13.34
CA SER A 34 1.87 -13.96 12.25
C SER A 34 2.22 -13.35 10.89
N CYS A 35 2.32 -14.18 9.85
CA CYS A 35 2.59 -13.71 8.50
C CYS A 35 1.43 -12.84 8.00
N SER A 36 0.18 -13.25 8.22
CA SER A 36 -1.03 -12.49 7.88
C SER A 36 -1.01 -11.11 8.52
N ARG A 37 -0.59 -11.02 9.78
CA ARG A 37 -0.46 -9.74 10.49
C ARG A 37 0.65 -8.87 9.92
N CYS A 38 1.71 -9.42 9.33
CA CYS A 38 2.73 -8.65 8.58
C CYS A 38 2.21 -8.20 7.21
N LEU A 39 1.61 -9.13 6.46
CA LEU A 39 1.03 -8.89 5.14
C LEU A 39 -0.04 -7.79 5.18
N LEU A 40 -0.92 -7.78 6.18
CA LEU A 40 -1.91 -6.72 6.36
C LEU A 40 -1.30 -5.32 6.43
N ARG A 41 -0.13 -5.18 7.07
CA ARG A 41 0.57 -3.89 7.20
C ARG A 41 1.23 -3.48 5.90
N LEU A 42 1.70 -4.46 5.12
CA LEU A 42 2.17 -4.21 3.76
C LEU A 42 1.02 -3.79 2.84
N VAL A 43 -0.16 -4.40 2.95
CA VAL A 43 -1.35 -3.99 2.19
C VAL A 43 -1.72 -2.53 2.51
N TRP A 44 -1.75 -2.15 3.79
CA TRP A 44 -1.98 -0.74 4.17
C TRP A 44 -0.92 0.21 3.63
N PHE A 45 0.34 -0.24 3.55
CA PHE A 45 1.42 0.56 2.98
C PHE A 45 1.29 0.71 1.46
N VAL A 46 0.94 -0.36 0.73
CA VAL A 46 0.72 -0.29 -0.72
C VAL A 46 -0.47 0.60 -1.04
N GLU A 47 -1.54 0.54 -0.24
CA GLU A 47 -2.67 1.47 -0.34
C GLU A 47 -2.23 2.93 -0.14
N PHE A 48 -1.36 3.19 0.85
CA PHE A 48 -0.79 4.52 1.04
C PHE A 48 0.05 4.98 -0.16
N VAL A 49 0.84 4.09 -0.77
CA VAL A 49 1.65 4.41 -1.96
C VAL A 49 0.77 4.71 -3.17
N GLU A 50 -0.25 3.89 -3.43
CA GLU A 50 -1.24 4.12 -4.48
C GLU A 50 -1.91 5.48 -4.32
N SER A 51 -2.36 5.79 -3.10
CA SER A 51 -3.00 7.06 -2.78
C SER A 51 -2.04 8.24 -2.92
N CYS A 52 -0.75 8.07 -2.60
CA CYS A 52 0.27 9.09 -2.86
C CYS A 52 0.40 9.37 -4.36
N VAL A 53 0.55 8.33 -5.18
CA VAL A 53 0.63 8.49 -6.65
C VAL A 53 -0.61 9.22 -7.16
N ARG A 54 -1.80 8.84 -6.70
CA ARG A 54 -3.05 9.48 -7.09
C ARG A 54 -3.08 10.97 -6.73
N HIS A 55 -2.97 11.31 -5.45
CA HIS A 55 -3.14 12.71 -4.99
C HIS A 55 -1.98 13.64 -5.32
N THR A 56 -0.78 13.12 -5.62
CA THR A 56 0.40 13.95 -5.92
C THR A 56 0.75 13.97 -7.40
N LEU A 57 0.49 12.89 -8.14
CA LEU A 57 0.95 12.72 -9.53
C LEU A 57 -0.19 12.71 -10.56
N LEU A 58 -1.36 12.16 -10.23
CA LEU A 58 -2.45 11.95 -11.20
C LEU A 58 -3.62 12.95 -11.08
N ASP A 59 -4.03 13.29 -9.85
CA ASP A 59 -5.19 14.15 -9.56
C ASP A 59 -4.79 15.62 -9.37
N SER A 60 -3.49 15.91 -9.29
CA SER A 60 -2.95 17.25 -9.08
C SER A 60 -1.85 17.53 -10.08
N THR A 61 -1.73 18.80 -10.48
CA THR A 61 -0.64 19.36 -11.27
C THR A 61 0.23 20.31 -10.43
N ASP A 62 0.04 20.35 -9.10
CA ASP A 62 0.78 21.23 -8.22
C ASP A 62 2.23 20.77 -8.07
N GLU A 63 3.16 21.73 -8.11
CA GLU A 63 4.59 21.42 -7.95
C GLU A 63 4.92 20.95 -6.52
N ASN A 64 4.17 21.41 -5.52
CA ASN A 64 4.33 21.01 -4.14
C ASN A 64 3.43 19.80 -3.80
N CYS A 65 4.05 18.63 -3.63
CA CYS A 65 3.34 17.38 -3.34
C CYS A 65 2.93 17.19 -1.87
N SER A 66 3.33 18.08 -0.94
CA SER A 66 3.12 17.86 0.50
C SER A 66 1.66 17.76 0.92
N ILE A 67 0.76 18.53 0.28
CA ILE A 67 -0.68 18.49 0.56
C ILE A 67 -1.26 17.15 0.10
N GLY A 68 -0.97 16.73 -1.14
CA GLY A 68 -1.43 15.46 -1.68
C GLY A 68 -0.91 14.26 -0.89
N ALA A 69 0.36 14.26 -0.49
CA ALA A 69 0.95 13.19 0.30
C ALA A 69 0.38 13.14 1.73
N SER A 70 0.12 14.29 2.35
CA SER A 70 -0.53 14.35 3.67
C SER A 70 -1.96 13.81 3.61
N LYS A 71 -2.71 14.16 2.57
CA LYS A 71 -4.06 13.63 2.32
C LYS A 71 -4.03 12.11 2.14
N ALA A 72 -3.10 11.61 1.33
CA ALA A 72 -2.91 10.17 1.14
C ALA A 72 -2.63 9.43 2.45
N TYR A 73 -1.79 10.02 3.31
CA TYR A 73 -1.49 9.44 4.61
C TYR A 73 -2.71 9.43 5.53
N GLU A 74 -3.46 10.54 5.60
CA GLU A 74 -4.61 10.67 6.47
C GLU A 74 -5.77 9.74 6.10
N GLU A 75 -6.02 9.50 4.82
CA GLU A 75 -7.12 8.63 4.38
C GLU A 75 -6.78 7.13 4.46
N THR A 76 -5.49 6.78 4.52
CA THR A 76 -5.03 5.37 4.51
C THR A 76 -4.46 4.94 5.88
N ILE A 77 -3.16 4.64 5.96
CA ILE A 77 -2.49 4.07 7.13
C ILE A 77 -2.45 5.04 8.33
N GLY A 78 -2.64 6.34 8.11
CA GLY A 78 -2.64 7.35 9.16
C GLY A 78 -3.72 7.15 10.22
N GLN A 79 -4.86 6.53 9.86
CA GLN A 79 -5.93 6.17 10.81
C GLN A 79 -5.49 5.09 11.81
N ARG A 80 -4.46 4.31 11.48
CA ARG A 80 -3.99 3.15 12.25
C ARG A 80 -2.74 3.45 13.08
N HIS A 81 -2.12 4.60 12.85
CA HIS A 81 -0.93 5.03 13.57
C HIS A 81 -1.26 5.82 14.85
N PRO A 82 -0.57 5.56 15.96
CA PRO A 82 -0.67 6.41 17.15
C PRO A 82 -0.28 7.86 16.83
N TRP A 83 -0.83 8.80 17.60
CA TRP A 83 -0.63 10.24 17.40
C TRP A 83 0.85 10.64 17.25
N LEU A 84 1.75 10.05 18.05
CA LEU A 84 3.18 10.34 18.00
C LEU A 84 3.79 9.98 16.63
N ILE A 85 3.38 8.84 16.05
CA ILE A 85 3.81 8.40 14.72
C ILE A 85 3.24 9.32 13.65
N ARG A 86 1.94 9.68 13.75
CA ARG A 86 1.30 10.62 12.82
C ARG A 86 2.03 11.96 12.75
N LYS A 87 2.43 12.52 13.90
CA LYS A 87 3.23 13.75 13.93
C LYS A 87 4.56 13.60 13.19
N GLY A 88 5.31 12.53 13.47
CA GLY A 88 6.58 12.27 12.80
C GLY A 88 6.43 12.12 11.29
N VAL A 89 5.40 11.41 10.84
CA VAL A 89 5.12 11.23 9.41
C VAL A 89 4.75 12.57 8.75
N ASN A 90 3.83 13.35 9.32
CA ASN A 90 3.46 14.66 8.74
C ASN A 90 4.67 15.61 8.65
N SER A 91 5.59 15.57 9.62
CA SER A 91 6.86 16.30 9.53
C SER A 91 7.79 15.77 8.43
N ALA A 92 7.78 14.48 8.12
CA ALA A 92 8.55 13.92 7.01
C ALA A 92 7.93 14.27 5.66
N LEU A 93 6.59 14.27 5.56
CA LEU A 93 5.87 14.58 4.32
C LEU A 93 6.04 16.04 3.87
N SER A 94 6.37 16.96 4.76
CA SER A 94 6.76 18.33 4.35
C SER A 94 8.09 18.38 3.59
N ALA A 95 8.89 17.31 3.63
CA ALA A 95 10.15 17.18 2.90
C ALA A 95 10.03 16.28 1.66
N ILE A 96 8.81 15.95 1.22
CA ILE A 96 8.60 15.24 -0.04
C ILE A 96 9.20 16.04 -1.21
N PRO A 97 9.83 15.39 -2.21
CA PRO A 97 10.33 16.09 -3.38
C PRO A 97 9.20 16.80 -4.14
N LEU A 98 9.59 17.79 -4.94
CA LEU A 98 8.64 18.44 -5.85
C LEU A 98 8.20 17.48 -6.95
N ARG A 99 7.01 17.74 -7.52
CA ARG A 99 6.41 16.94 -8.60
C ARG A 99 7.40 16.71 -9.75
N SER A 100 8.01 17.77 -10.26
CA SER A 100 8.97 17.69 -11.37
C SER A 100 10.14 16.74 -11.08
N HIS A 101 10.67 16.76 -9.85
CA HIS A 101 11.76 15.88 -9.43
C HIS A 101 11.31 14.41 -9.34
N ILE A 102 10.08 14.15 -8.89
CA ILE A 102 9.52 12.79 -8.83
C ILE A 102 9.34 12.25 -10.25
N LEU A 103 8.68 13.01 -11.13
CA LEU A 103 8.45 12.59 -12.51
C LEU A 103 9.77 12.37 -13.27
N ALA A 104 10.75 13.26 -13.10
CA ALA A 104 12.08 13.09 -13.69
C ALA A 104 12.78 11.82 -13.19
N SER A 105 12.67 11.50 -11.89
CA SER A 105 13.24 10.27 -11.31
C SER A 105 12.56 9.00 -11.84
N LEU A 106 11.28 9.10 -12.22
CA LEU A 106 10.52 8.04 -12.86
C LEU A 106 10.69 7.99 -14.38
N HIS A 107 11.46 8.92 -14.97
CA HIS A 107 11.64 9.08 -16.41
C HIS A 107 10.31 9.33 -17.15
N LEU A 108 9.42 10.10 -16.53
CA LEU A 108 8.10 10.48 -17.07
C LEU A 108 8.09 11.96 -17.44
N THR A 109 7.28 12.31 -18.44
CA THR A 109 6.96 13.70 -18.78
C THR A 109 5.61 14.09 -18.18
N ASP A 110 5.44 15.38 -17.88
CA ASP A 110 4.24 15.92 -17.25
C ASP A 110 3.18 16.30 -18.29
N ASP A 111 2.73 15.29 -19.03
CA ASP A 111 1.67 15.36 -20.02
C ASP A 111 0.90 14.03 -20.05
N GLU A 112 -0.25 13.98 -20.72
CA GLU A 112 -1.12 12.79 -20.70
C GLU A 112 -0.44 11.52 -21.25
N GLU A 113 0.40 11.65 -22.28
CA GLU A 113 1.13 10.51 -22.86
C GLU A 113 2.25 10.07 -21.92
N GLY A 114 2.97 11.04 -21.35
CA GLY A 114 4.02 10.83 -20.35
C GLY A 114 3.54 10.15 -19.07
N LEU A 115 2.31 10.43 -18.63
CA LEU A 115 1.72 9.87 -17.42
C LEU A 115 0.97 8.55 -17.65
N ALA A 116 0.73 8.14 -18.90
CA ALA A 116 0.00 6.92 -19.21
C ALA A 116 0.59 5.65 -18.56
N PRO A 117 1.92 5.44 -18.52
CA PRO A 117 2.51 4.30 -17.81
C PRO A 117 2.24 4.32 -16.30
N LEU A 118 2.24 5.52 -15.70
CA LEU A 118 1.96 5.71 -14.28
C LEU A 118 0.49 5.44 -13.95
N ARG A 119 -0.45 5.89 -14.79
CA ARG A 119 -1.88 5.57 -14.66
C ARG A 119 -2.10 4.05 -14.70
N LYS A 120 -1.49 3.37 -15.68
CA LYS A 120 -1.56 1.90 -15.76
C LYS A 120 -1.00 1.23 -14.50
N ALA A 121 0.17 1.65 -14.03
CA ALA A 121 0.76 1.08 -12.82
C ALA A 121 -0.10 1.34 -11.58
N HIS A 122 -0.70 2.53 -11.48
CA HIS A 122 -1.65 2.88 -10.42
C HIS A 122 -2.87 1.94 -10.44
N ASP A 123 -3.49 1.71 -11.60
CA ASP A 123 -4.65 0.82 -11.71
C ASP A 123 -4.33 -0.61 -11.26
N GLU A 124 -3.15 -1.13 -11.61
CA GLU A 124 -2.70 -2.44 -11.14
C GLU A 124 -2.47 -2.46 -9.61
N LEU A 125 -1.92 -1.39 -9.04
CA LEU A 125 -1.78 -1.27 -7.57
C LEU A 125 -3.15 -1.27 -6.88
N THR A 126 -4.12 -0.53 -7.41
CA THR A 126 -5.49 -0.49 -6.90
C THR A 126 -6.14 -1.88 -6.96
N ASN A 127 -5.93 -2.63 -8.04
CA ASN A 127 -6.43 -4.00 -8.19
C ASN A 127 -5.82 -4.93 -7.14
N ILE A 128 -4.49 -4.91 -6.98
CA ILE A 128 -3.77 -5.73 -5.98
C ILE A 128 -4.26 -5.41 -4.56
N VAL A 129 -4.40 -4.13 -4.20
CA VAL A 129 -4.89 -3.73 -2.87
C VAL A 129 -6.32 -4.21 -2.65
N THR A 130 -7.19 -4.06 -3.65
CA THR A 130 -8.58 -4.50 -3.60
C THR A 130 -8.70 -6.01 -3.38
N GLU A 131 -7.99 -6.78 -4.21
CA GLU A 131 -8.00 -8.24 -4.14
C GLU A 131 -7.49 -8.72 -2.78
N LEU A 132 -6.33 -8.24 -2.33
CA LEU A 132 -5.77 -8.64 -1.03
C LEU A 132 -6.67 -8.24 0.14
N LYS A 133 -7.25 -7.03 0.11
CA LYS A 133 -8.20 -6.60 1.15
C LYS A 133 -9.42 -7.51 1.23
N SER A 134 -9.95 -7.97 0.10
CA SER A 134 -11.10 -8.87 0.08
C SER A 134 -10.80 -10.20 0.78
N VAL A 135 -9.58 -10.74 0.60
CA VAL A 135 -9.14 -11.95 1.33
C VAL A 135 -9.07 -11.72 2.84
N PHE A 136 -8.52 -10.58 3.27
CA PHE A 136 -8.51 -10.23 4.70
C PHE A 136 -9.92 -10.03 5.26
N GLU A 137 -10.86 -9.49 4.46
CA GLU A 137 -12.25 -9.30 4.83
C GLU A 137 -13.01 -10.61 4.98
N GLU A 138 -12.88 -11.52 4.02
CA GLU A 138 -13.52 -12.84 4.03
C GLU A 138 -13.21 -13.63 5.30
N HIS A 139 -11.98 -13.48 5.82
CA HIS A 139 -11.53 -14.15 7.04
C HIS A 139 -11.63 -13.30 8.32
N ASN A 140 -12.24 -12.11 8.27
CA ASN A 140 -12.37 -11.17 9.40
C ASN A 140 -11.02 -10.75 10.03
N LEU A 141 -9.98 -10.57 9.21
CA LEU A 141 -8.61 -10.26 9.60
C LEU A 141 -8.21 -8.78 9.41
N GLN A 142 -9.18 -7.88 9.23
CA GLN A 142 -8.93 -6.46 8.94
C GLN A 142 -8.28 -5.67 10.10
N GLU A 143 -8.46 -6.15 11.33
CA GLU A 143 -8.06 -5.44 12.56
C GLU A 143 -7.04 -6.23 13.40
N LEU A 144 -6.18 -7.01 12.74
CA LEU A 144 -5.09 -7.72 13.43
C LEU A 144 -4.23 -6.71 14.21
N LYS A 145 -4.17 -6.86 15.53
CA LYS A 145 -3.49 -5.96 16.48
C LYS A 145 -2.04 -6.29 16.70
#